data_AF-A0A4S8PZ78-F1
#
_entry.id   AF-A0A4S8PZ78-F1
#
_cell.length_a   1.000
_cell.length_b   1.000
_cell.length_c   1.000
_cell.angle_alpha   90.00
_cell.angle_beta   90.00
_cell.angle_gamma   90.00
#
_symmetry.space_group_name_H-M   'P 1'
#
loop_
_entity.id
_entity.type
_entity.pdbx_description
1 polymer ?
#
loop_
_entity_poly.entity_id
_entity_poly.type
_entity_poly.pdbx_seq_one_letter_code
_entity_poly.pdbx_strand_id
1 'polypeptide(L)'
;MNNTVVATRGWLVLFRGLVWLIISGIALQFFLAGLIVFGGGVGWEAHAATGGALALPILLAFAISFQGALLPYRRFASLLLAGYLLQVMLAALADALPLLGALHPVNGLAMATVAFLLASRLARAWG
;
A
#
# COMPACT_ATOMS: atom_id res chain seq x y z
N MET A 1 29.35 19.43 -0.91
CA MET A 1 28.66 18.11 -0.79
C MET A 1 28.22 17.68 -2.18
N ASN A 2 28.41 16.41 -2.57
CA ASN A 2 28.14 15.93 -3.92
C ASN A 2 26.61 15.78 -4.16
N ASN A 3 26.09 16.33 -5.27
CA ASN A 3 24.64 16.37 -5.57
C ASN A 3 23.99 14.96 -5.60
N THR A 4 24.75 13.94 -5.95
CA THR A 4 24.32 12.54 -6.00
C THR A 4 23.96 11.98 -4.62
N VAL A 5 24.69 12.37 -3.57
CA VAL A 5 24.44 11.92 -2.19
C VAL A 5 23.15 12.54 -1.64
N VAL A 6 22.90 13.82 -1.93
CA VAL A 6 21.68 14.52 -1.52
C VAL A 6 20.45 13.92 -2.22
N ALA A 7 20.53 13.68 -3.53
CA ALA A 7 19.44 13.06 -4.30
C ALA A 7 19.10 11.66 -3.78
N THR A 8 20.11 10.84 -3.48
CA THR A 8 19.91 9.48 -2.94
C THR A 8 19.20 9.51 -1.59
N ARG A 9 19.58 10.43 -0.69
CA ARG A 9 18.89 10.62 0.60
C ARG A 9 17.44 11.10 0.41
N GLY A 10 17.19 12.01 -0.54
CA GLY A 10 15.84 12.47 -0.87
C GLY A 10 14.92 11.33 -1.29
N TRP A 11 15.37 10.47 -2.20
CA TRP A 11 14.60 9.30 -2.65
C TRP A 11 14.29 8.32 -1.51
N LEU A 12 15.24 8.08 -0.62
CA LEU A 12 15.05 7.21 0.54
C LEU A 12 14.00 7.76 1.51
N VAL A 13 14.05 9.06 1.82
CA VAL A 13 13.07 9.72 2.69
C VAL A 13 11.67 9.67 2.07
N LEU A 14 11.56 10.01 0.78
CA LEU A 14 10.29 9.96 0.06
C LEU A 14 9.72 8.53 0.03
N PHE A 15 10.54 7.55 -0.35
CA PHE A 15 10.12 6.14 -0.40
C PHE A 15 9.64 5.64 0.97
N ARG A 16 10.34 6.00 2.05
CA ARG A 16 9.92 5.67 3.42
C ARG A 16 8.60 6.34 3.79
N GLY A 17 8.42 7.62 3.42
CA GLY A 17 7.16 8.34 3.61
C GLY A 17 5.99 7.66 2.89
N LEU A 18 6.20 7.24 1.65
CA LEU A 18 5.20 6.50 0.87
C LEU A 18 4.84 5.16 1.52
N VAL A 19 5.81 4.41 2.03
CA VAL A 19 5.55 3.13 2.74
C VAL A 19 4.68 3.35 3.97
N TRP A 20 4.95 4.38 4.78
CA TRP A 20 4.11 4.71 5.93
C TRP A 20 2.72 5.18 5.52
N LEU A 21 2.61 5.98 4.46
CA LEU A 21 1.31 6.38 3.91
C LEU A 21 0.48 5.18 3.44
N ILE A 22 1.12 4.18 2.82
CA ILE A 22 0.47 2.91 2.44
C ILE A 22 -0.03 2.16 3.67
N ILE A 23 0.81 2.01 4.71
CA ILE A 23 0.43 1.33 5.97
C ILE A 23 -0.78 2.03 6.61
N SER A 24 -0.70 3.35 6.80
CA SER A 24 -1.78 4.14 7.40
C SER A 24 -3.05 4.11 6.55
N GLY A 25 -2.93 4.17 5.23
CA GLY A 25 -4.08 4.07 4.34
C GLY A 25 -4.74 2.69 4.36
N ILE A 26 -3.96 1.60 4.44
CA ILE A 26 -4.52 0.25 4.63
C ILE A 26 -5.24 0.13 5.98
N ALA A 27 -4.66 0.66 7.05
CA ALA A 27 -5.33 0.70 8.36
C ALA A 27 -6.66 1.48 8.30
N LEU A 28 -6.67 2.61 7.58
CA LEU A 28 -7.89 3.37 7.31
C LEU A 28 -8.92 2.55 6.52
N GLN A 29 -8.51 1.71 5.57
CA GLN A 29 -9.45 0.84 4.84
C GLN A 29 -10.18 -0.13 5.77
N PHE A 30 -9.45 -0.80 6.68
CA PHE A 30 -10.06 -1.68 7.67
C PHE A 30 -10.99 -0.93 8.62
N PHE A 31 -10.59 0.28 9.06
CA PHE A 31 -11.44 1.13 9.88
C PHE A 31 -12.73 1.52 9.16
N LEU A 32 -12.66 1.99 7.91
CA LEU A 32 -13.84 2.40 7.14
C LEU A 32 -14.78 1.23 6.86
N ALA A 33 -14.24 0.05 6.51
CA ALA A 33 -15.05 -1.15 6.36
C ALA A 33 -15.74 -1.54 7.68
N GLY A 34 -14.98 -1.53 8.79
CA GLY A 34 -15.52 -1.81 10.13
C GLY A 34 -16.58 -0.79 10.57
N LEU A 35 -16.37 0.49 10.30
CA LEU A 35 -17.31 1.56 10.61
C LEU A 35 -18.70 1.26 10.06
N ILE A 36 -18.77 0.71 8.84
CA ILE A 36 -20.05 0.39 8.18
C ILE A 36 -20.67 -0.86 8.78
N VAL A 37 -19.87 -1.90 9.03
CA VAL A 37 -20.30 -3.13 9.71
C VAL A 37 -20.92 -2.80 11.07
N PHE A 38 -20.43 -1.75 11.74
CA PHE A 38 -20.95 -1.26 13.02
C PHE A 38 -21.95 -0.08 12.91
N GLY A 39 -22.48 0.22 11.71
CA GLY A 39 -23.61 1.14 11.52
C GLY A 39 -23.27 2.61 11.22
N GLY A 40 -22.01 2.95 10.93
CA GLY A 40 -21.59 4.29 10.50
C GLY A 40 -21.89 4.54 9.02
N GLY A 41 -22.86 5.41 8.72
CA GLY A 41 -23.56 5.50 7.43
C GLY A 41 -22.81 6.03 6.19
N VAL A 42 -21.54 6.45 6.27
CA VAL A 42 -20.79 7.01 5.11
C VAL A 42 -19.62 6.13 4.63
N GLY A 43 -19.43 4.95 5.22
CA GLY A 43 -18.15 4.28 5.06
C GLY A 43 -17.89 3.61 3.71
N TRP A 44 -18.89 3.14 2.93
CA TRP A 44 -18.59 2.37 1.70
C TRP A 44 -18.04 3.27 0.58
N GLU A 45 -18.63 4.46 0.39
CA GLU A 45 -18.14 5.43 -0.58
C GLU A 45 -16.77 5.97 -0.16
N ALA A 46 -16.60 6.32 1.13
CA ALA A 46 -15.33 6.75 1.67
C ALA A 46 -14.25 5.66 1.54
N HIS A 47 -14.60 4.40 1.80
CA HIS A 47 -13.73 3.24 1.63
C HIS A 47 -13.30 3.10 0.16
N ALA A 48 -14.26 3.11 -0.78
CA ALA A 48 -13.95 3.02 -2.21
C ALA A 48 -13.06 4.18 -2.69
N ALA A 49 -13.39 5.42 -2.32
CA ALA A 49 -12.64 6.60 -2.74
C ALA A 49 -11.20 6.61 -2.17
N THR A 50 -11.05 6.35 -0.87
CA THR A 50 -9.73 6.32 -0.22
C THR A 50 -8.92 5.08 -0.63
N GLY A 51 -9.60 3.95 -0.91
CA GLY A 51 -9.00 2.76 -1.50
C GLY A 51 -8.47 3.03 -2.90
N GLY A 52 -9.21 3.75 -3.74
CA GLY A 52 -8.72 4.20 -5.04
C GLY A 52 -7.54 5.15 -4.94
N ALA A 53 -7.57 6.08 -3.98
CA ALA A 53 -6.47 7.03 -3.74
C ALA A 53 -5.15 6.35 -3.33
N LEU A 54 -5.20 5.16 -2.70
CA LEU A 54 -4.01 4.36 -2.38
C LEU A 54 -3.21 3.89 -3.62
N ALA A 55 -3.80 3.90 -4.81
CA ALA A 55 -3.07 3.63 -6.06
C ALA A 55 -1.84 4.52 -6.19
N LEU A 56 -1.99 5.82 -5.90
CA LEU A 56 -0.95 6.81 -6.15
C LEU A 56 0.32 6.53 -5.32
N PRO A 57 0.28 6.40 -3.98
CA PRO A 57 1.48 6.12 -3.21
C PRO A 57 2.09 4.74 -3.54
N ILE A 58 1.27 3.73 -3.89
CA ILE A 58 1.77 2.40 -4.29
C ILE A 58 2.52 2.48 -5.63
N LEU A 59 1.96 3.16 -6.63
CA LEU A 59 2.58 3.37 -7.94
C LEU A 59 3.87 4.18 -7.82
N LEU A 60 3.88 5.25 -7.01
CA LEU A 60 5.08 6.05 -6.77
C LEU A 60 6.16 5.25 -6.05
N ALA A 61 5.82 4.46 -5.04
CA ALA A 61 6.78 3.59 -4.37
C ALA A 61 7.37 2.58 -5.37
N PHE A 62 6.54 1.94 -6.19
CA PHE A 62 7.02 1.04 -7.23
C PHE A 62 7.96 1.73 -8.22
N ALA A 63 7.58 2.89 -8.76
CA ALA A 63 8.43 3.64 -9.70
C ALA A 63 9.77 4.05 -9.08
N ILE A 64 9.76 4.56 -7.85
CA ILE A 64 10.97 5.00 -7.12
C ILE A 64 11.86 3.80 -6.76
N SER A 65 11.32 2.60 -6.63
CA SER A 65 12.12 1.40 -6.33
C SER A 65 13.13 1.00 -7.41
N PHE A 66 13.05 1.60 -8.62
CA PHE A 66 14.03 1.43 -9.69
C PHE A 66 15.28 2.29 -9.52
N GLN A 67 15.30 3.23 -8.56
CA GLN A 67 16.50 3.98 -8.21
C GLN A 67 17.55 3.06 -7.59
N GLY A 68 18.84 3.25 -7.90
CA GLY A 68 19.91 2.30 -7.55
C GLY A 68 19.96 1.91 -6.08
N ALA A 69 19.81 2.86 -5.16
CA ALA A 69 19.78 2.61 -3.71
C ALA A 69 18.53 1.87 -3.22
N LEU A 70 17.49 1.74 -4.05
CA LEU A 70 16.18 1.18 -3.69
C LEU A 70 15.85 -0.14 -4.42
N LEU A 71 16.71 -0.58 -5.35
CA LEU A 71 16.57 -1.86 -6.05
C LEU A 71 16.34 -3.07 -5.12
N PRO A 72 16.99 -3.18 -3.93
CA PRO A 72 16.72 -4.29 -3.01
C PRO A 72 15.28 -4.36 -2.51
N TYR A 73 14.54 -3.23 -2.53
CA TYR A 73 13.16 -3.13 -2.07
C TYR A 73 12.13 -3.31 -3.19
N ARG A 74 12.58 -3.35 -4.46
CA ARG A 74 11.70 -3.45 -5.64
C ARG A 74 10.73 -4.60 -5.56
N ARG A 75 11.16 -5.78 -5.09
CA ARG A 75 10.30 -6.95 -4.95
C ARG A 75 9.08 -6.67 -4.06
N PHE A 76 9.26 -5.95 -2.96
CA PHE A 76 8.14 -5.58 -2.08
C PHE A 76 7.21 -4.57 -2.74
N ALA A 77 7.76 -3.56 -3.39
CA ALA A 77 6.95 -2.56 -4.08
C ALA A 77 6.14 -3.20 -5.23
N SER A 78 6.71 -4.17 -5.95
CA SER A 78 5.98 -4.98 -6.94
C SER A 78 4.88 -5.83 -6.30
N LEU A 79 5.13 -6.47 -5.16
CA LEU A 79 4.10 -7.23 -4.44
C LEU A 79 2.96 -6.34 -3.95
N LEU A 80 3.25 -5.12 -3.49
CA LEU A 80 2.22 -4.14 -3.12
C LEU A 80 1.39 -3.70 -4.33
N LEU A 81 2.03 -3.45 -5.47
CA LEU A 81 1.32 -3.09 -6.70
C LEU A 81 0.46 -4.26 -7.21
N ALA A 82 1.00 -5.46 -7.29
CA ALA A 82 0.25 -6.65 -7.69
C ALA A 82 -0.91 -6.93 -6.72
N GLY A 83 -0.66 -6.82 -5.42
CA GLY A 83 -1.67 -6.93 -4.37
C GLY A 83 -2.76 -5.87 -4.53
N TYR A 84 -2.42 -4.63 -4.86
CA TYR A 84 -3.38 -3.57 -5.10
C TYR A 84 -4.27 -3.85 -6.32
N LEU A 85 -3.67 -4.26 -7.44
CA LEU A 85 -4.43 -4.63 -8.63
C LEU A 85 -5.38 -5.81 -8.36
N LEU A 86 -4.91 -6.80 -7.61
CA LEU A 86 -5.74 -7.90 -7.13
C LEU A 86 -6.87 -7.39 -6.22
N GLN A 87 -6.59 -6.47 -5.29
CA GLN A 87 -7.57 -5.88 -4.38
C GLN A 87 -8.73 -5.21 -5.15
N VAL A 88 -8.38 -4.42 -6.17
CA VAL A 88 -9.35 -3.73 -7.05
C VAL A 88 -10.19 -4.74 -7.82
N MET A 89 -9.56 -5.77 -8.38
CA MET A 89 -10.27 -6.85 -9.09
C MET A 89 -11.24 -7.59 -8.16
N LEU A 90 -10.81 -7.95 -6.94
CA LEU A 90 -11.66 -8.66 -5.97
C LEU A 90 -12.86 -7.80 -5.54
N ALA A 91 -12.66 -6.48 -5.36
CA ALA A 91 -13.76 -5.56 -5.06
C ALA A 91 -14.75 -5.48 -6.23
N ALA A 92 -14.25 -5.33 -7.46
CA ALA A 92 -15.10 -5.19 -8.65
C ALA A 92 -15.91 -6.46 -8.97
N LEU A 93 -15.42 -7.64 -8.57
CA LEU A 93 -16.10 -8.91 -8.76
C LEU A 93 -17.03 -9.28 -7.60
N ALA A 94 -17.07 -8.51 -6.51
CA ALA A 94 -17.75 -8.91 -5.29
C ALA A 94 -19.26 -9.13 -5.46
N ASP A 95 -19.93 -8.29 -6.25
CA ASP A 95 -21.38 -8.41 -6.49
C ASP A 95 -21.73 -9.65 -7.32
N ALA A 96 -20.86 -10.01 -8.29
CA ALA A 96 -21.09 -11.14 -9.18
C ALA A 96 -20.60 -12.48 -8.59
N LEU A 97 -19.51 -12.45 -7.82
CA LEU A 97 -18.84 -13.62 -7.25
C LEU A 97 -18.50 -13.38 -5.77
N PRO A 98 -19.50 -13.43 -4.85
CA PRO A 98 -19.31 -13.03 -3.45
C PRO A 98 -18.22 -13.79 -2.70
N LEU A 99 -18.02 -15.08 -3.01
CA LEU A 99 -16.95 -15.89 -2.41
C LEU A 99 -15.56 -15.39 -2.84
N LEU A 100 -15.39 -14.93 -4.08
CA LEU A 100 -14.14 -14.28 -4.50
C LEU A 100 -14.02 -12.89 -3.90
N GLY A 101 -15.11 -12.11 -3.87
CA GLY A 101 -15.15 -10.80 -3.22
C GLY A 101 -14.73 -10.86 -1.74
N ALA A 102 -15.09 -11.94 -1.03
CA ALA A 102 -14.69 -12.16 0.36
C ALA A 102 -13.16 -12.32 0.56
N LEU A 103 -12.39 -12.58 -0.51
CA LEU A 103 -10.93 -12.57 -0.45
C LEU A 103 -10.35 -11.15 -0.41
N HIS A 104 -11.13 -10.11 -0.71
CA HIS A 104 -10.69 -8.71 -0.66
C HIS A 104 -10.08 -8.32 0.71
N PRO A 105 -10.76 -8.52 1.86
CA PRO A 105 -10.13 -8.23 3.16
C PRO A 105 -8.90 -9.11 3.45
N VAL A 106 -8.87 -10.35 2.95
CA VAL A 106 -7.72 -11.26 3.12
C VAL A 106 -6.50 -10.76 2.35
N ASN A 107 -6.69 -10.32 1.11
CA ASN A 107 -5.63 -9.70 0.32
C ASN A 107 -5.17 -8.36 0.93
N GLY A 108 -6.10 -7.57 1.49
CA GLY A 108 -5.77 -6.38 2.27
C GLY A 108 -4.82 -6.67 3.45
N LEU A 109 -5.04 -7.79 4.16
CA LEU A 109 -4.15 -8.23 5.24
C LEU A 109 -2.78 -8.68 4.72
N ALA A 110 -2.74 -9.38 3.58
CA ALA A 110 -1.49 -9.75 2.93
C ALA A 110 -0.69 -8.51 2.50
N MET A 111 -1.35 -7.50 1.92
CA MET A 111 -0.74 -6.22 1.58
C MET A 111 -0.20 -5.48 2.81
N ALA A 112 -0.96 -5.45 3.91
CA ALA A 112 -0.49 -4.87 5.18
C ALA A 112 0.80 -5.56 5.65
N THR A 113 0.84 -6.89 5.61
CA THR A 113 2.01 -7.69 5.98
C THR A 113 3.22 -7.35 5.11
N VAL A 114 3.05 -7.28 3.79
CA VAL A 114 4.12 -6.89 2.85
C VAL A 114 4.62 -5.47 3.15
N ALA A 115 3.72 -4.53 3.43
CA ALA A 115 4.08 -3.14 3.76
C ALA A 115 4.88 -3.05 5.06
N PHE A 116 4.50 -3.77 6.11
CA PHE A 116 5.24 -3.81 7.38
C PHE A 116 6.61 -4.49 7.26
N LEU A 117 6.71 -5.58 6.47
CA LEU A 117 7.99 -6.22 6.18
C LEU A 117 8.93 -5.29 5.43
N LEU A 118 8.40 -4.52 4.47
CA LEU A 118 9.14 -3.49 3.76
C LEU A 118 9.62 -2.39 4.71
N ALA A 119 8.73 -1.84 5.56
CA ALA A 119 9.09 -0.83 6.54
C ALA A 119 10.18 -1.32 7.52
N SER A 120 10.08 -2.56 7.97
CA SER A 120 11.06 -3.18 8.87
C SER A 120 12.41 -3.39 8.20
N ARG A 121 12.44 -3.78 6.91
CA ARG A 121 13.69 -3.87 6.13
C ARG A 121 14.32 -2.50 5.89
N LEU A 122 13.51 -1.46 5.64
CA LEU A 122 13.98 -0.09 5.55
C LEU A 122 14.59 0.39 6.88
N ALA A 123 13.99 0.04 8.02
CA ALA A 123 14.51 0.44 9.33
C ALA A 123 15.86 -0.22 9.67
N ARG A 124 16.01 -1.52 9.38
CA ARG A 124 17.26 -2.27 9.65
C ARG A 124 18.45 -1.89 8.77
N ALA A 125 18.22 -1.28 7.62
CA ALA A 125 19.32 -0.82 6.75
C ALA A 125 20.05 0.42 7.31
N TRP A 126 19.63 0.94 8.47
CA TRP A 126 20.09 2.19 9.08
C TRP A 126 20.50 2.07 10.55
N GLY A 127 20.33 0.88 11.16
CA GLY A 127 20.82 0.57 12.51
C GLY A 127 22.04 -0.32 12.42
#